data_AF-A0A6J4SAH6-F1
#
_entry.id   AF-A0A6J4SAH6-F1
#
_cell.length_a   1.000
_cell.length_b   1.000
_cell.length_c   1.000
_cell.angle_alpha   90.00
_cell.angle_beta   90.00
_cell.angle_gamma   90.00
#
_symmetry.space_group_name_H-M   'P 1'
#
loop_
_entity.id
_entity.type
_entity.pdbx_description
1 polymer ?
#
loop_
_entity_poly.entity_id
_entity_poly.type
_entity_poly.pdbx_seq_one_letter_code
_entity_poly.pdbx_strand_id
1 'polypeptide(L)' 'MRGTEGVSTLWYAIMRKQTRGVYIGTMCIRHSPHHASLLQEGWQEVAVDDIRAFDQGD' A
#
# COMPACT_ATOMS: atom_id res chain seq x y z
N MET A 1 -5.89 25.59 1.34
CA MET A 1 -6.47 24.37 0.73
C MET A 1 -5.43 23.28 0.80
N ARG A 2 -5.67 22.23 1.60
CA ARG A 2 -4.89 21.00 1.52
C ARG A 2 -5.25 20.35 0.18
N GLY A 3 -4.26 19.97 -0.62
CA GLY A 3 -4.47 19.25 -1.89
C GLY A 3 -4.90 17.82 -1.62
N THR A 4 -6.10 17.64 -1.09
CA THR A 4 -6.59 16.34 -0.58
C THR A 4 -7.47 15.62 -1.60
N GLU A 5 -7.79 16.24 -2.73
CA GLU A 5 -8.92 15.81 -3.58
C GLU A 5 -8.54 15.52 -5.05
N GLY A 6 -7.25 15.46 -5.39
CA GLY A 6 -6.84 15.16 -6.76
C GLY A 6 -5.44 14.58 -6.85
N VAL A 7 -5.37 13.24 -6.89
CA VAL A 7 -4.37 12.44 -7.61
C VAL A 7 -2.98 13.09 -7.78
N SER A 8 -2.17 13.00 -6.73
CA SER A 8 -0.75 12.72 -6.96
C SER A 8 -0.67 11.20 -7.00
N THR A 9 -0.48 10.62 -8.18
CA THR A 9 -0.11 9.21 -8.32
C THR A 9 1.02 8.95 -7.33
N LEU A 10 0.73 8.35 -6.18
CA LEU A 10 1.79 7.97 -5.26
C LEU A 10 2.57 6.91 -6.03
N TRP A 11 3.77 7.26 -6.49
CA TRP A 11 4.62 6.36 -7.25
C TRP A 11 4.98 5.10 -6.46
N TYR A 12 4.71 5.10 -5.16
CA TYR A 12 4.91 3.96 -4.27
C TYR A 12 3.59 3.32 -3.84
N ALA A 13 3.62 2.01 -3.67
CA ALA A 13 2.58 1.21 -3.04
C ALA A 13 3.11 0.65 -1.73
N ILE A 14 2.28 0.74 -0.68
CA ILE A 14 2.45 -0.08 0.52
C ILE A 14 1.74 -1.40 0.25
N MET A 15 2.46 -2.50 0.41
CA MET A 15 1.99 -3.85 0.18
C MET A 15 1.91 -4.57 1.53
N ARG A 16 0.89 -5.42 1.71
CA ARG A 16 0.77 -6.32 2.85
C ARG A 16 0.57 -7.76 2.40
N LYS A 17 1.04 -8.72 3.20
CA LYS A 17 0.74 -10.14 3.03
C LYS A 17 0.55 -10.80 4.39
N GLN A 18 -0.46 -11.65 4.51
CA GLN A 18 -0.68 -12.42 5.72
C GLN A 18 0.24 -13.66 5.71
N THR A 19 1.06 -13.80 6.74
CA THR A 19 2.02 -14.89 6.92
C THR A 19 1.90 -15.41 8.34
N ARG A 20 1.61 -16.72 8.51
CA ARG A 20 1.54 -17.36 9.85
C ARG A 20 0.67 -16.60 10.87
N GLY A 21 -0.46 -16.06 10.43
CA GLY A 21 -1.38 -15.31 11.28
C GLY A 21 -1.00 -13.85 11.55
N VAL A 22 0.14 -13.35 11.05
CA VAL A 22 0.54 -11.94 11.16
C VAL A 22 0.60 -11.27 9.78
N TYR A 23 0.40 -9.96 9.72
CA TYR A 23 0.65 -9.19 8.51
C TYR A 23 2.11 -8.74 8.45
N ILE A 24 2.75 -8.95 7.30
CA ILE A 24 4.02 -8.32 6.96
C ILE A 24 3.79 -7.25 5.91
N GLY A 25 4.57 -6.17 5.97
CA GLY A 25 4.47 -5.02 5.07
C GLY A 25 5.75 -4.77 4.28
N THR A 26 5.62 -4.22 3.08
CA THR A 26 6.75 -3.69 2.30
C THR A 26 6.30 -2.48 1.48
N MET A 27 7.25 -1.65 1.04
CA MET A 27 7.00 -0.52 0.15
C MET A 27 7.74 -0.72 -1.17
N CYS A 28 7.06 -0.53 -2.29
CA CYS A 28 7.65 -0.66 -3.63
C CYS A 28 7.12 0.40 -4.59
N ILE A 29 7.74 0.54 -5.77
CA ILE A 29 7.28 1.47 -6.81
C ILE A 29 6.16 0.83 -7.63
N ARG A 30 5.05 1.54 -7.84
CA ARG A 30 3.92 1.11 -8.68
C ARG A 30 4.35 0.90 -10.13
N HIS A 31 3.66 0.01 -10.82
CA HIS A 31 3.93 -0.33 -12.23
C HIS A 31 5.38 -0.80 -12.49
N SER A 32 6.11 -1.20 -11.46
CA SER A 32 7.44 -1.82 -11.60
C SER A 32 7.32 -3.34 -11.69
N PRO A 33 8.33 -4.04 -12.24
CA PRO A 33 8.38 -5.50 -12.22
C PRO A 33 8.28 -6.08 -10.80
N HIS A 34 8.89 -5.41 -9.81
CA HIS A 34 8.83 -5.85 -8.43
C HIS A 34 7.41 -5.77 -7.84
N HIS A 35 6.67 -4.71 -8.14
CA HIS A 35 5.27 -4.58 -7.77
C HIS A 35 4.41 -5.70 -8.36
N ALA A 36 4.61 -6.02 -9.65
CA ALA A 36 3.90 -7.13 -10.29
C ALA A 36 4.24 -8.49 -9.65
N SER A 37 5.51 -8.73 -9.30
CA SER A 37 5.94 -9.95 -8.58
C SER A 37 5.21 -10.10 -7.24
N LEU A 38 5.16 -9.02 -6.46
CA LEU A 38 4.47 -9.03 -5.16
C LEU A 38 2.98 -9.36 -5.32
N LEU A 39 2.28 -8.75 -6.29
CA LEU A 39 0.89 -9.08 -6.57
C LEU A 39 0.70 -10.56 -6.94
N GLN A 40 1.56 -11.10 -7.81
CA GLN A 40 1.52 -12.51 -8.20
C GLN A 40 1.79 -13.47 -7.02
N GLU A 41 2.66 -13.07 -6.09
CA GLU A 41 2.98 -13.80 -4.87
C GLU A 41 1.89 -13.67 -3.78
N GLY A 42 0.77 -13.01 -4.06
CA GLY A 42 -0.37 -12.85 -3.17
C GLY A 42 -0.23 -11.71 -2.16
N TRP A 43 0.65 -10.75 -2.42
CA TRP A 43 0.64 -9.48 -1.69
C TRP A 43 -0.51 -8.60 -2.18
N GLN A 44 -1.02 -7.76 -1.28
CA GLN A 44 -2.13 -6.85 -1.55
C GLN A 44 -1.66 -5.42 -1.33
N GLU A 45 -2.05 -4.51 -2.22
CA GLU A 45 -1.90 -3.09 -1.96
C GLU A 45 -2.79 -2.66 -0.78
N VAL A 46 -2.26 -1.81 0.09
CA VAL A 46 -3.03 -1.13 1.13
C VAL A 46 -3.54 0.19 0.56
N ALA A 47 -4.84 0.43 0.68
CA ALA A 47 -5.44 1.69 0.22
C ALA A 47 -4.90 2.86 1.05
N VAL A 48 -4.74 4.02 0.41
CA VAL A 48 -4.27 5.24 1.10
C VAL A 48 -5.21 5.64 2.23
N ASP A 49 -6.52 5.44 2.04
CA ASP A 49 -7.51 5.76 3.06
C ASP A 49 -7.41 4.83 4.27
N ASP A 50 -7.09 3.54 4.07
CA ASP A 50 -6.82 2.62 5.18
C ASP A 50 -5.58 3.08 5.98
N ILE A 51 -4.52 3.52 5.30
CA ILE A 51 -3.29 4.04 5.94
C ILE A 51 -3.60 5.30 6.78
N ARG A 52 -4.42 6.21 6.23
CA ARG A 52 -4.83 7.43 6.94
C ARG A 52 -5.72 7.14 8.15
N ALA A 53 -6.52 6.08 8.09
CA ALA A 53 -7.33 5.62 9.21
C ALA A 53 -6.45 5.06 10.35
N PHE A 54 -5.32 4.40 10.04
CA PHE A 54 -4.36 3.98 11.06
C PHE A 54 -3.62 5.15 11.74
N ASP A 55 -3.35 6.25 11.02
CA ASP A 55 -2.67 7.43 11.56
C ASP A 55 -3.56 8.24 12.52
N GLN A 56 -4.87 8.29 12.22
CA GLN A 56 -5.88 8.90 13.07
C GLN A 56 -6.36 7.87 14.10
N GLY A 57 -5.52 7.64 15.11
CA GLY A 57 -5.75 6.62 16.13
C GLY A 57 -7.17 6.61 16.71
N ASP A 58 -7.78 5.43 16.67
CA ASP A 58 -8.86 4.97 17.54
C ASP A 58 -8.25 4.00 18.57
#